data_AF-A0A414Q0N1-F1
#
_entry.id   AF-A0A414Q0N1-F1
#
_cell.length_a   1.000
_cell.length_b   1.000
_cell.length_c   1.000
_cell.angle_alpha   90.00
_cell.angle_beta   90.00
_cell.angle_gamma   90.00
#
_symmetry.space_group_name_H-M   'P 1'
#
loop_
_entity.id
_entity.type
_entity.pdbx_description
1 polymer ?
#
loop_
_entity_poly.entity_id
_entity_poly.type
_entity_poly.pdbx_seq_one_letter_code
_entity_poly.pdbx_strand_id
1 'polypeptide(L)'
;MEKLRVDDFEIEENEWGYVFSTYFDFWEDEVGVTLDLDYNIKDEKELSEEEIREVIEKALKNLNPLLKKAESNRNQLIELLKEKNYIELANEWIAGAEEVEGKEGYYLIDDEEVHIPITEEEFEKSISCRGGIGATIGLDGELDFISIYLVFEPDYFAGHCIEGYINEDGSFSVNGLAG
;
A
#
# COMPACT_ATOMS: atom_id res chain seq x y z
N MET A 1 -13.83 -8.09 -1.18
CA MET A 1 -12.54 -8.80 -1.11
C MET A 1 -12.69 -10.32 -0.95
N GLU A 2 -12.00 -11.12 -1.78
CA GLU A 2 -11.76 -12.56 -1.54
C GLU A 2 -10.73 -12.74 -0.41
N LYS A 3 -10.82 -13.84 0.35
CA LYS A 3 -9.87 -14.10 1.43
C LYS A 3 -8.57 -14.67 0.87
N LEU A 4 -7.45 -14.13 1.33
CA LEU A 4 -6.11 -14.69 1.14
C LEU A 4 -6.02 -16.08 1.77
N ARG A 5 -5.36 -17.00 1.08
CA ARG A 5 -5.12 -18.39 1.50
C ARG A 5 -3.63 -18.68 1.46
N VAL A 6 -3.19 -19.65 2.25
CA VAL A 6 -1.78 -20.04 2.34
C VAL A 6 -1.23 -20.45 0.97
N ASP A 7 -2.03 -21.13 0.16
CA ASP A 7 -1.64 -21.62 -1.17
C ASP A 7 -1.49 -20.51 -2.23
N ASP A 8 -1.90 -19.28 -1.92
CA ASP A 8 -1.79 -18.14 -2.83
C ASP A 8 -0.39 -17.49 -2.75
N PHE A 9 0.39 -17.79 -1.71
CA PHE A 9 1.67 -17.13 -1.44
C PHE A 9 2.84 -17.79 -2.18
N GLU A 10 3.60 -16.96 -2.88
CA GLU A 10 4.97 -17.24 -3.28
C GLU A 10 5.90 -17.01 -2.08
N ILE A 11 6.87 -17.91 -1.91
CA ILE A 11 7.83 -17.88 -0.80
C ILE A 11 9.22 -17.59 -1.38
N GLU A 12 9.82 -16.50 -0.92
CA GLU A 12 11.20 -16.14 -1.23
C GLU A 12 12.05 -16.19 0.04
N GLU A 13 13.21 -16.85 -0.03
CA GLU A 13 14.23 -16.79 1.00
C GLU A 13 15.34 -15.84 0.54
N ASN A 14 15.70 -14.88 1.38
CA ASN A 14 16.75 -13.91 1.11
C ASN A 14 17.72 -13.77 2.30
N GLU A 15 18.71 -12.88 2.18
CA GLU A 15 19.73 -12.67 3.21
C GLU A 15 19.17 -12.18 4.56
N TRP A 16 17.92 -11.73 4.59
CA TRP A 16 17.22 -11.16 5.76
C TRP A 16 16.15 -12.09 6.34
N GLY A 17 15.83 -13.21 5.68
CA GLY A 17 14.85 -14.19 6.16
C GLY A 17 13.92 -14.67 5.06
N TYR A 18 12.64 -14.84 5.41
CA TYR A 18 11.60 -15.28 4.48
C TYR A 18 10.63 -14.13 4.18
N VAL A 19 10.29 -14.00 2.91
CA VAL A 19 9.30 -13.07 2.40
C VAL A 19 8.19 -13.87 1.72
N PHE A 20 6.95 -13.57 2.07
CA PHE A 20 5.78 -14.21 1.49
C PHE A 20 5.00 -13.17 0.70
N SER A 21 4.76 -13.43 -0.59
CA SER A 21 4.06 -12.48 -1.46
C SER A 21 2.87 -13.11 -2.18
N THR A 22 1.82 -12.32 -2.38
CA THR A 22 0.62 -12.72 -3.15
C THR A 22 -0.07 -11.47 -3.69
N TYR A 23 -1.04 -11.67 -4.58
CA TYR A 23 -1.92 -10.61 -5.07
C TYR A 23 -3.37 -10.89 -4.71
N PHE A 24 -4.17 -9.84 -4.53
CA PHE A 24 -5.61 -9.94 -4.30
C PHE A 24 -6.34 -8.65 -4.66
N ASP A 25 -7.66 -8.73 -4.82
CA ASP A 25 -8.49 -7.56 -5.10
C ASP A 25 -8.77 -6.74 -3.83
N PHE A 26 -8.34 -5.47 -3.83
CA PHE A 26 -8.61 -4.48 -2.80
C PHE A 26 -8.95 -3.13 -3.44
N TRP A 27 -10.10 -2.54 -3.07
CA TRP A 27 -10.59 -1.27 -3.65
C TRP A 27 -10.56 -1.20 -5.19
N GLU A 28 -11.00 -2.29 -5.84
CA GLU A 28 -11.05 -2.44 -7.31
C GLU A 28 -9.68 -2.58 -8.00
N ASP A 29 -8.58 -2.57 -7.24
CA ASP A 29 -7.22 -2.85 -7.72
C ASP A 29 -6.78 -4.28 -7.37
N GLU A 30 -5.96 -4.87 -8.23
CA GLU A 30 -5.12 -6.02 -7.87
C GLU A 30 -3.90 -5.50 -7.10
N VAL A 31 -3.78 -5.88 -5.84
CA VAL A 31 -2.79 -5.34 -4.90
C VAL A 31 -1.84 -6.44 -4.44
N GLY A 32 -0.54 -6.17 -4.51
CA GLY A 32 0.48 -7.01 -3.92
C GLY A 32 0.47 -6.92 -2.39
N VAL A 33 0.51 -8.07 -1.72
CA VAL A 33 0.71 -8.19 -0.28
C VAL A 33 2.04 -8.85 -0.04
N THR A 34 2.88 -8.23 0.77
CA THR A 34 4.17 -8.77 1.21
C THR A 34 4.16 -8.94 2.72
N LEU A 35 4.52 -10.15 3.18
CA LEU A 35 4.72 -10.47 4.58
C LEU A 35 6.20 -10.77 4.79
N ASP A 36 6.87 -9.92 5.56
CA ASP A 36 8.26 -10.10 5.95
C ASP A 36 8.29 -10.84 7.29
N LEU A 37 8.86 -12.04 7.31
CA LEU A 37 9.03 -12.79 8.56
C LEU A 37 10.20 -12.19 9.35
N ASP A 38 9.91 -11.60 10.52
CA ASP A 38 10.94 -11.20 11.49
C ASP A 38 11.54 -12.46 12.14
N TYR A 39 12.47 -13.07 11.42
CA TYR A 39 13.21 -14.24 11.83
C TYR A 39 14.64 -13.84 12.18
N ASN A 40 15.01 -14.00 13.45
CA ASN A 40 16.36 -13.70 13.89
C ASN A 40 17.32 -14.77 13.33
N ILE A 41 18.02 -14.45 12.24
CA ILE A 41 18.99 -15.31 11.53
C ILE A 41 20.07 -15.92 12.45
N LYS A 42 20.26 -15.35 13.65
CA LYS A 42 21.19 -15.88 14.65
C LYS A 42 20.87 -17.30 15.13
N ASP A 43 19.66 -17.81 14.88
CA ASP A 43 19.26 -19.17 15.24
C ASP A 43 19.67 -20.22 14.19
N GLU A 44 20.24 -19.84 13.04
CA GLU A 44 20.78 -20.73 11.96
C GLU A 44 19.86 -21.89 11.54
N LYS A 45 18.55 -21.81 11.83
CA LYS A 45 17.60 -22.89 11.56
C LYS A 45 16.73 -22.52 10.37
N GLU A 46 16.99 -23.16 9.23
CA GLU A 46 16.06 -23.16 8.10
C GLU A 46 14.69 -23.70 8.57
N LEU A 47 13.62 -23.00 8.19
CA LEU A 47 12.26 -23.44 8.47
C LEU A 47 11.85 -24.50 7.43
N SER A 48 11.23 -25.57 7.90
CA SER A 48 10.58 -26.51 6.98
C SER A 48 9.40 -25.86 6.27
N GLU A 49 9.03 -26.38 5.11
CA GLU A 49 7.84 -25.92 4.36
C GLU A 49 6.56 -25.99 5.22
N GLU A 50 6.43 -27.00 6.08
CA GLU A 50 5.32 -27.15 7.02
C GLU A 50 5.30 -26.03 8.06
N GLU A 51 6.46 -25.66 8.64
CA GLU A 51 6.58 -24.54 9.58
C GLU A 51 6.24 -23.21 8.89
N ILE A 52 6.72 -22.97 7.66
CA ILE A 52 6.41 -21.75 6.89
C ILE A 52 4.90 -21.64 6.65
N ARG A 53 4.27 -22.73 6.20
CA ARG A 53 2.82 -22.75 5.95
C ARG A 53 2.01 -22.51 7.22
N GLU A 54 2.45 -23.05 8.36
CA GLU A 54 1.81 -22.77 9.66
C GLU A 54 1.93 -21.30 10.07
N VAL A 55 3.06 -20.64 9.81
CA VAL A 55 3.27 -19.20 10.08
C VAL A 55 2.31 -18.37 9.23
N ILE A 56 2.25 -18.61 7.93
CA ILE A 56 1.32 -17.91 7.01
C ILE A 56 -0.13 -18.15 7.47
N GLU A 57 -0.51 -19.38 7.82
CA GLU A 57 -1.86 -19.67 8.29
C GLU A 57 -2.23 -18.89 9.55
N LYS A 58 -1.29 -18.75 10.50
CA LYS A 58 -1.50 -17.96 11.73
C LYS A 58 -1.66 -16.48 11.40
N ALA A 59 -0.78 -15.91 10.57
CA ALA A 59 -0.87 -14.52 10.13
C ALA A 59 -2.18 -14.21 9.43
N LEU A 60 -2.64 -15.11 8.55
CA LEU A 60 -3.90 -14.95 7.82
C LEU A 60 -5.15 -14.95 8.70
N LYS A 61 -5.10 -15.52 9.93
CA LYS A 61 -6.21 -15.44 10.89
C LYS A 61 -6.45 -14.01 11.38
N ASN A 62 -5.40 -13.20 11.44
CA ASN A 62 -5.46 -11.80 11.86
C ASN A 62 -5.57 -10.85 10.66
N LEU A 63 -4.84 -11.11 9.58
CA LEU A 63 -4.78 -10.24 8.40
C LEU A 63 -6.10 -10.19 7.63
N ASN A 64 -6.72 -11.35 7.33
CA ASN A 64 -7.94 -11.39 6.52
C ASN A 64 -9.12 -10.59 7.16
N PRO A 65 -9.44 -10.74 8.45
CA PRO A 65 -10.46 -9.91 9.09
C PRO A 65 -10.10 -8.43 9.09
N LEU A 66 -8.82 -8.10 9.24
CA LEU A 66 -8.36 -6.73 9.30
C LEU A 66 -8.47 -6.02 7.94
N LEU A 67 -7.97 -6.64 6.86
CA LEU A 67 -8.14 -6.13 5.50
C LEU A 67 -9.61 -5.97 5.14
N LYS A 68 -10.47 -6.90 5.56
CA LYS A 68 -11.92 -6.78 5.35
C LYS A 68 -12.53 -5.56 6.06
N LYS A 69 -12.06 -5.20 7.27
CA LYS A 69 -12.49 -3.97 7.95
C LYS A 69 -11.97 -2.74 7.19
N ALA A 70 -10.69 -2.77 6.82
CA ALA A 70 -10.02 -1.70 6.08
C ALA A 70 -10.69 -1.40 4.74
N GLU A 71 -11.19 -2.42 4.03
CA GLU A 71 -11.94 -2.28 2.78
C GLU A 71 -13.12 -1.30 2.94
N SER A 72 -13.79 -1.31 4.09
CA SER A 72 -14.94 -0.44 4.39
C SER A 72 -14.56 0.99 4.80
N ASN A 73 -13.27 1.27 5.03
CA ASN A 73 -12.77 2.55 5.55
C ASN A 73 -12.05 3.40 4.49
N ARG A 74 -12.19 3.10 3.19
CA ARG A 74 -11.61 3.91 2.09
C ARG A 74 -11.92 5.40 2.24
N ASN A 75 -13.18 5.73 2.50
CA ASN A 75 -13.62 7.12 2.65
C ASN A 75 -12.95 7.81 3.85
N GLN A 76 -12.68 7.08 4.94
CA GLN A 76 -11.97 7.64 6.08
C GLN A 76 -10.51 7.98 5.73
N LEU A 77 -9.84 7.16 4.92
CA LEU A 77 -8.50 7.46 4.41
C LEU A 77 -8.50 8.70 3.51
N ILE A 78 -9.46 8.78 2.58
CA ILE A 78 -9.61 9.93 1.67
C ILE A 78 -9.76 11.23 2.45
N GLU A 79 -10.67 11.27 3.42
CA GLU A 79 -10.87 12.46 4.25
C GLU A 79 -9.60 12.80 5.05
N LEU A 80 -8.88 11.81 5.57
CA LEU A 80 -7.61 12.02 6.26
C LEU A 80 -6.54 12.65 5.35
N LEU A 81 -6.47 12.26 4.07
CA LEU A 81 -5.55 12.86 3.09
C LEU A 81 -5.93 14.33 2.80
N LYS A 82 -7.22 14.61 2.64
CA LYS A 82 -7.71 15.99 2.47
C LYS A 82 -7.40 16.86 3.68
N GLU A 83 -7.68 16.40 4.89
CA GLU A 83 -7.39 17.09 6.14
C GLU A 83 -5.90 17.42 6.31
N LYS A 84 -5.02 16.57 5.76
CA LYS A 84 -3.56 16.75 5.75
C LYS A 84 -3.04 17.58 4.57
N ASN A 85 -3.92 18.19 3.77
CA ASN A 85 -3.61 19.04 2.62
C ASN A 85 -2.85 18.32 1.48
N TYR A 86 -3.09 17.02 1.26
CA TYR A 86 -2.43 16.29 0.16
C TYR A 86 -2.85 16.78 -1.23
N ILE A 87 -4.03 17.41 -1.38
CA ILE A 87 -4.42 18.04 -2.64
C ILE A 87 -3.52 19.23 -2.97
N GLU A 88 -3.21 20.07 -1.97
CA GLU A 88 -2.29 21.19 -2.17
C GLU A 88 -0.89 20.68 -2.47
N LEU A 89 -0.44 19.66 -1.75
CA LEU A 89 0.84 19.02 -2.02
C LEU A 89 0.90 18.44 -3.45
N ALA A 90 -0.16 17.77 -3.92
CA ALA A 90 -0.22 17.28 -5.29
C ALA A 90 -0.13 18.44 -6.31
N ASN A 91 -0.86 19.54 -6.10
CA ASN A 91 -0.75 20.72 -6.96
C ASN A 91 0.68 21.29 -7.00
N GLU A 92 1.37 21.35 -5.86
CA GLU A 92 2.77 21.80 -5.77
C GLU A 92 3.71 20.89 -6.58
N TRP A 93 3.51 19.58 -6.52
CA TRP A 93 4.33 18.61 -7.26
C TRP A 93 4.04 18.61 -8.76
N ILE A 94 2.76 18.64 -9.15
CA ILE A 94 2.35 18.76 -10.56
C ILE A 94 2.90 20.05 -11.19
N ALA A 95 2.89 21.16 -10.44
CA ALA A 95 3.46 22.43 -10.91
C ALA A 95 4.97 22.37 -11.19
N GLY A 96 5.67 21.36 -10.67
CA GLY A 96 7.08 21.10 -10.97
C GLY A 96 7.32 20.35 -12.28
N ALA A 97 6.28 19.84 -12.95
CA ALA A 97 6.38 19.10 -14.19
C ALA A 97 6.43 20.01 -15.43
N GLU A 98 6.47 19.40 -16.62
CA GLU A 98 6.51 20.12 -17.89
C GLU A 98 5.18 20.84 -18.17
N GLU A 99 5.21 22.16 -18.34
CA GLU A 99 4.04 22.94 -18.77
C GLU A 99 3.60 22.57 -20.19
N VAL A 100 2.30 22.46 -20.42
CA VAL A 100 1.75 22.18 -21.75
C VAL A 100 1.72 23.46 -22.60
N GLU A 101 2.39 23.45 -23.76
CA GLU A 101 2.51 24.63 -24.62
C GLU A 101 1.12 25.19 -25.01
N GLY A 102 0.91 26.47 -24.69
CA GLY A 102 -0.32 27.18 -25.03
C GLY A 102 -1.53 26.91 -24.13
N LYS A 103 -1.36 26.18 -23.02
CA LYS A 103 -2.41 25.91 -22.02
C LYS A 103 -1.96 26.31 -20.62
N GLU A 104 -2.46 27.46 -20.15
CA GLU A 104 -2.16 27.95 -18.80
C GLU A 104 -2.71 27.00 -17.73
N GLY A 105 -1.88 26.63 -16.76
CA GLY A 105 -2.26 25.76 -15.65
C GLY A 105 -2.32 24.27 -15.99
N TYR A 106 -1.88 23.86 -17.19
CA TYR A 106 -1.78 22.45 -17.59
C TYR A 106 -0.33 21.97 -17.58
N TYR A 107 -0.13 20.76 -17.06
CA TYR A 107 1.17 20.11 -16.94
C TYR A 107 1.10 18.69 -17.51
N LEU A 108 2.19 18.21 -18.09
CA LEU A 108 2.30 16.86 -18.64
C LEU A 108 2.81 15.88 -17.56
N ILE A 109 1.96 14.94 -17.16
CA ILE A 109 2.25 13.88 -16.20
C ILE A 109 1.92 12.54 -16.88
N ASP A 110 2.89 11.64 -17.02
CA ASP A 110 2.71 10.33 -17.67
C ASP A 110 2.00 10.40 -19.04
N ASP A 111 2.40 11.35 -19.90
CA ASP A 111 1.78 11.64 -21.20
C ASP A 111 0.31 12.15 -21.12
N GLU A 112 -0.20 12.44 -19.93
CA GLU A 112 -1.52 13.02 -19.68
C GLU A 112 -1.43 14.51 -19.31
N GLU A 113 -2.35 15.32 -19.83
CA GLU A 113 -2.44 16.74 -19.47
C GLU A 113 -3.28 16.91 -18.19
N VAL A 114 -2.65 17.36 -17.10
CA VAL A 114 -3.30 17.61 -15.81
C VAL A 114 -3.42 19.09 -15.56
N HIS A 115 -4.63 19.56 -15.24
CA HIS A 115 -4.88 20.95 -14.88
C HIS A 115 -4.80 21.15 -13.37
N ILE A 116 -4.06 22.17 -12.90
CA ILE A 116 -4.08 22.62 -11.50
C ILE A 116 -4.85 23.94 -11.34
N PRO A 117 -5.59 24.14 -10.24
CA PRO A 117 -5.74 23.20 -9.12
C PRO A 117 -6.58 21.98 -9.49
N ILE A 118 -6.15 20.80 -9.07
CA ILE A 118 -6.95 19.58 -9.17
C ILE A 118 -8.15 19.67 -8.23
N THR A 119 -9.27 19.09 -8.64
CA THR A 119 -10.49 18.98 -7.83
C THR A 119 -10.39 17.83 -6.83
N GLU A 120 -11.22 17.85 -5.79
CA GLU A 120 -11.34 16.70 -4.87
C GLU A 120 -11.75 15.42 -5.62
N GLU A 121 -12.63 15.53 -6.62
CA GLU A 121 -13.08 14.37 -7.40
C GLU A 121 -11.94 13.77 -8.24
N GLU A 122 -11.10 14.61 -8.87
CA GLU A 122 -9.92 14.15 -9.60
C GLU A 122 -8.90 13.51 -8.67
N PHE A 123 -8.68 14.08 -7.48
CA PHE A 123 -7.80 13.51 -6.47
C PHE A 123 -8.30 12.16 -5.93
N GLU A 124 -9.59 12.04 -5.64
CA GLU A 124 -10.19 10.79 -5.13
C GLU A 124 -10.14 9.64 -6.13
N LYS A 125 -10.28 9.98 -7.42
CA LYS A 125 -10.24 9.03 -8.54
C LYS A 125 -8.83 8.56 -8.86
N SER A 126 -7.81 9.39 -8.62
CA SER A 126 -6.43 9.02 -8.91
C SER A 126 -5.81 8.12 -7.85
N ILE A 127 -6.34 8.08 -6.62
CA ILE A 127 -5.82 7.21 -5.55
C ILE A 127 -5.99 5.73 -5.91
N SER A 128 -4.87 5.05 -6.02
CA SER A 128 -4.75 3.60 -6.18
C SER A 128 -3.92 3.00 -5.05
N CYS A 129 -4.20 1.74 -4.72
CA CYS A 129 -3.44 0.97 -3.72
C CYS A 129 -2.45 -0.02 -4.36
N ARG A 130 -2.18 0.12 -5.66
CA ARG A 130 -1.18 -0.67 -6.40
C ARG A 130 0.25 -0.52 -5.89
N GLY A 131 0.54 0.48 -5.06
CA GLY A 131 1.80 0.55 -4.32
C GLY A 131 2.03 -0.63 -3.37
N GLY A 132 0.97 -1.35 -3.00
CA GLY A 132 1.04 -2.59 -2.24
C GLY A 132 0.73 -2.43 -0.76
N ILE A 133 0.68 -3.57 -0.09
CA ILE A 133 0.51 -3.71 1.35
C ILE A 133 1.69 -4.52 1.89
N GLY A 134 2.37 -3.99 2.89
CA GLY A 134 3.49 -4.68 3.56
C GLY A 134 3.16 -4.94 5.02
N ALA A 135 3.57 -6.08 5.56
CA ALA A 135 3.48 -6.34 7.00
C ALA A 135 4.68 -7.15 7.49
N THR A 136 5.16 -6.81 8.68
CA THR A 136 6.12 -7.66 9.39
C THR A 136 5.36 -8.65 10.27
N ILE A 137 5.75 -9.93 10.22
CA ILE A 137 5.11 -10.99 10.99
C ILE A 137 6.11 -11.77 11.84
N GLY A 138 5.68 -12.22 13.01
CA GLY A 138 6.46 -13.12 13.87
C GLY A 138 6.31 -14.60 13.50
N LEU A 139 7.15 -15.47 14.10
CA LEU A 139 7.03 -16.93 13.98
C LEU A 139 5.71 -17.50 14.57
N ASP A 140 5.08 -16.77 15.47
CA ASP A 140 3.74 -17.08 15.98
C ASP A 140 2.61 -16.58 15.06
N GLY A 141 2.95 -15.86 13.98
CA GLY A 141 2.03 -15.25 13.05
C GLY A 141 1.37 -13.97 13.57
N GLU A 142 1.87 -13.38 14.66
CA GLU A 142 1.43 -12.05 15.07
C GLU A 142 1.90 -11.01 14.05
N LEU A 143 1.06 -9.98 13.84
CA LEU A 143 1.32 -8.88 12.92
C LEU A 143 1.82 -7.69 13.73
N ASP A 144 3.01 -7.18 13.44
CA ASP A 144 3.58 -6.04 14.17
C ASP A 144 2.99 -4.70 13.68
N PHE A 145 3.08 -4.45 12.38
CA PHE A 145 2.46 -3.31 11.73
C PHE A 145 2.14 -3.66 10.27
N ILE A 146 1.16 -2.97 9.70
CA ILE A 146 0.73 -3.15 8.31
C ILE A 146 0.76 -1.79 7.63
N SER A 147 1.65 -1.65 6.66
CA SER A 147 1.75 -0.49 5.79
C SER A 147 0.90 -0.68 4.54
N ILE A 148 0.35 0.42 4.03
CA ILE A 148 -0.28 0.52 2.72
C ILE A 148 0.36 1.68 1.96
N TYR A 149 0.67 1.46 0.69
CA TYR A 149 1.33 2.43 -0.16
C TYR A 149 0.36 2.90 -1.24
N LEU A 150 -0.01 4.18 -1.18
CA LEU A 150 -0.96 4.81 -2.10
C LEU A 150 -0.20 5.47 -3.23
N VAL A 151 -0.50 5.05 -4.45
CA VAL A 151 0.01 5.66 -5.68
C VAL A 151 -1.11 6.43 -6.37
N PHE A 152 -0.75 7.28 -7.33
CA PHE A 152 -1.67 8.17 -8.01
C PHE A 152 -1.60 7.92 -9.51
N GLU A 153 -2.75 7.86 -10.16
CA GLU A 153 -2.86 7.74 -11.62
C GLU A 153 -3.65 8.96 -12.16
N PRO A 154 -3.01 9.91 -12.89
CA PRO A 154 -1.59 9.95 -13.24
C PRO A 154 -0.68 10.28 -12.03
N ASP A 155 0.62 10.06 -12.15
CA ASP A 155 1.58 10.14 -11.04
C ASP A 155 1.82 11.57 -10.53
N TYR A 156 0.97 12.02 -9.62
CA TYR A 156 1.06 13.35 -9.01
C TYR A 156 2.32 13.56 -8.16
N PHE A 157 3.07 12.51 -7.82
CA PHE A 157 4.21 12.59 -6.89
C PHE A 157 5.52 12.07 -7.47
N ALA A 158 5.64 12.03 -8.80
CA ALA A 158 6.88 11.75 -9.54
C ALA A 158 7.65 10.52 -9.00
N GLY A 159 6.94 9.41 -8.84
CA GLY A 159 7.44 8.10 -8.44
C GLY A 159 7.29 7.81 -6.96
N HIS A 160 6.88 8.80 -6.16
CA HIS A 160 6.66 8.61 -4.73
C HIS A 160 5.22 8.17 -4.46
N CYS A 161 5.05 7.47 -3.35
CA CYS A 161 3.75 7.06 -2.83
C CYS A 161 3.45 7.79 -1.52
N ILE A 162 2.20 7.71 -1.06
CA ILE A 162 1.84 8.06 0.31
C ILE A 162 1.80 6.78 1.14
N GLU A 163 2.71 6.67 2.10
CA GLU A 163 2.68 5.60 3.09
C GLU A 163 1.65 5.90 4.17
N GLY A 164 0.79 4.91 4.42
CA GLY A 164 -0.10 4.87 5.56
C GLY A 164 -0.02 3.54 6.28
N TYR A 165 -0.75 3.43 7.38
CA TYR A 165 -0.86 2.21 8.17
C TYR A 165 -2.30 1.80 8.37
N ILE A 166 -2.55 0.49 8.40
CA ILE A 166 -3.84 -0.10 8.76
C ILE A 166 -3.83 -0.40 10.26
N ASN A 167 -4.65 0.34 11.02
CA ASN A 167 -4.79 0.18 12.47
C ASN A 167 -5.62 -1.07 12.80
N GLU A 168 -5.53 -1.61 14.02
CA GLU A 168 -6.23 -2.84 14.46
C GLU A 168 -7.77 -2.84 14.27
N ASP A 169 -8.39 -1.66 14.28
CA ASP A 169 -9.83 -1.47 14.04
C ASP A 169 -10.20 -1.39 12.55
N GLY A 170 -9.19 -1.43 11.67
CA GLY A 170 -9.28 -1.28 10.23
C GLY A 170 -9.28 0.17 9.75
N SER A 171 -9.15 1.16 10.63
CA SER A 171 -8.97 2.56 10.20
C SER A 171 -7.56 2.80 9.67
N PHE A 172 -7.36 3.91 8.97
CA PHE A 172 -6.07 4.29 8.42
C PHE A 172 -5.44 5.44 9.19
N SER A 173 -4.11 5.40 9.30
CA SER A 173 -3.28 6.56 9.62
C SER A 173 -2.33 6.84 8.44
N VAL A 174 -1.87 8.08 8.32
CA VAL A 174 -0.98 8.51 7.23
C VAL A 174 0.35 8.94 7.81
N ASN A 175 1.43 8.33 7.32
CA ASN A 175 2.81 8.66 7.69
C ASN A 175 3.28 9.88 6.91
N GLY A 176 3.32 9.77 5.59
CA GLY A 176 3.95 10.78 4.73
C GLY A 176 4.21 10.28 3.32
N LEU A 177 4.88 11.12 2.55
CA LEU A 177 5.48 10.75 1.27
C LEU A 177 6.61 9.72 1.51
N ALA A 178 6.66 8.67 0.70
CA ALA A 178 7.68 7.62 0.74
C ALA A 178 8.10 7.22 -0.70
N GLY A 179 9.37 6.90 -0.89
CA GLY A 179 9.97 6.65 -2.20
C GLY A 179 11.38 7.21 -2.29
#